data_AF-G7W070-F1
#
_entry.id   AF-G7W070-F1
#
_cell.length_a   1.000
_cell.length_b   1.000
_cell.length_c   1.000
_cell.angle_alpha   90.00
_cell.angle_beta   90.00
_cell.angle_gamma   90.00
#
_symmetry.space_group_name_H-M   'P 1'
#
loop_
_entity.id
_entity.type
_entity.pdbx_description
1 polymer ?
#
loop_
_entity_poly.entity_id
_entity_poly.type
_entity_poly.pdbx_seq_one_letter_code
_entity_poly.pdbx_strand_id
1 'polypeptide(L)' 'MKAVIVVVVIALIFAIKDLPGLYRKHHFKDMVVYIVMLAFGTWFSTFTAQGKATPSPLILIEMIYKPVNSLFTHLFHL' A
#
# COMPACT_ATOMS: atom_id res chain seq x y z
N MET A 1 13.10 -12.13 4.39
CA MET A 1 14.07 -10.99 4.39
C MET A 1 14.76 -10.79 3.04
N LYS A 2 15.36 -11.81 2.42
CA LYS A 2 16.03 -11.68 1.10
C LYS A 2 15.16 -11.02 0.02
N ALA A 3 13.89 -11.43 -0.10
CA ALA A 3 12.96 -10.85 -1.08
C ALA A 3 12.62 -9.37 -0.81
N VAL A 4 12.54 -8.95 0.45
CA VAL A 4 12.30 -7.55 0.84
C VAL A 4 13.47 -6.66 0.41
N ILE A 5 14.69 -7.15 0.60
CA ILE A 5 15.91 -6.43 0.18
C ILE A 5 15.89 -6.21 -1.33
N VAL A 6 15.54 -7.24 -2.12
CA VAL A 6 15.43 -7.13 -3.58
C VAL A 6 14.38 -6.09 -3.99
N VAL A 7 13.20 -6.11 -3.36
CA VAL A 7 12.13 -5.13 -3.62
C VAL A 7 12.61 -3.70 -3.35
N VAL A 8 13.28 -3.46 -2.22
CA VAL A 8 13.77 -2.13 -1.85
C VAL A 8 14.89 -1.66 -2.79
N VAL A 9 15.82 -2.55 -3.16
CA VAL A 9 16.90 -2.22 -4.11
C VAL A 9 16.33 -1.81 -5.47
N ILE A 10 15.34 -2.56 -5.98
CA ILE A 10 14.67 -2.22 -7.24
C ILE A 10 13.98 -0.85 -7.14
N ALA A 11 13.26 -0.59 -6.05
CA ALA A 11 12.62 0.70 -5.82
C ALA A 11 13.63 1.86 -5.79
N LEU A 12 14.80 1.67 -5.16
CA LEU A 12 15.88 2.65 -5.15
C LEU A 12 16.47 2.91 -6.54
N ILE A 13 16.64 1.86 -7.36
CA ILE A 13 17.12 2.00 -8.74
C ILE A 13 16.16 2.87 -9.55
N PHE A 14 14.84 2.62 -9.46
CA PHE A 14 13.83 3.46 -10.11
C PHE A 14 13.87 4.90 -9.59
N ALA A 15 13.96 5.07 -8.27
CA ALA A 15 14.05 6.38 -7.66
C ALA A 15 15.26 7.19 -8.18
N ILE A 16 16.45 6.58 -8.20
CA ILE A 16 17.68 7.22 -8.69
C ILE A 16 17.60 7.55 -10.18
N LYS A 17 16.93 6.70 -10.98
CA LYS A 17 16.79 6.93 -12.42
C LYS A 17 15.80 8.06 -12.73
N ASP A 18 14.65 8.09 -12.06
CA ASP A 18 13.53 8.94 -12.47
C ASP A 18 13.46 10.26 -11.69
N LEU A 19 13.76 10.29 -10.38
CA LEU A 19 13.68 11.52 -9.58
C LEU A 19 14.55 12.67 -10.10
N PRO A 20 15.82 12.47 -10.53
CA PRO A 20 16.65 13.58 -10.99
C PRO A 20 16.05 14.28 -12.21
N GLY A 21 15.37 13.53 -13.08
CA GLY A 21 14.68 14.08 -14.25
C GLY A 21 13.48 14.94 -13.86
N LEU A 22 12.67 14.49 -12.90
CA LEU A 22 11.51 15.23 -12.41
C LEU A 22 11.93 16.48 -11.61
N TYR A 23 12.99 16.37 -10.80
CA TYR A 23 13.54 17.48 -10.03
C TYR A 23 14.08 18.59 -10.95
N ARG A 24 14.88 18.23 -11.96
CA ARG A 24 15.46 19.20 -12.90
C ARG A 24 14.42 19.97 -13.71
N LYS A 25 13.26 19.37 -13.97
CA LYS A 25 12.17 19.99 -14.74
C LYS A 25 11.21 20.82 -13.86
N HIS A 26 11.50 20.98 -12.56
CA HIS A 26 10.63 21.67 -11.59
C HIS A 26 9.18 21.13 -11.52
N HIS A 27 8.95 19.88 -11.95
CA HIS A 27 7.65 19.22 -11.86
C HIS A 27 7.43 18.65 -10.45
N PHE A 28 7.36 19.51 -9.44
CA PHE A 28 7.24 19.10 -8.04
C PHE A 28 5.98 18.27 -7.77
N LYS A 29 4.86 18.61 -8.41
CA LYS A 29 3.60 17.86 -8.27
C LYS A 29 3.77 16.42 -8.75
N ASP A 30 4.34 16.23 -9.94
CA ASP A 30 4.56 14.91 -10.52
C ASP A 30 5.57 14.12 -9.70
N MET A 31 6.57 14.80 -9.12
CA MET A 31 7.57 14.17 -8.24
C MET A 31 6.93 13.64 -6.96
N VAL A 32 6.03 14.41 -6.33
CA VAL A 32 5.29 13.97 -5.14
C VAL A 32 4.42 12.77 -5.48
N VAL A 33 3.66 12.83 -6.57
CA VAL A 33 2.82 11.70 -7.01
C VAL A 33 3.67 10.46 -7.25
N TYR A 34 4.79 10.59 -7.97
CA TYR A 34 5.72 9.50 -8.23
C TYR A 34 6.26 8.86 -6.94
N ILE A 35 6.76 9.67 -6.00
CA ILE A 35 7.31 9.17 -4.73
C ILE A 35 6.23 8.45 -3.93
N VAL A 36 5.02 9.01 -3.84
CA VAL A 36 3.89 8.40 -3.14
C VAL A 36 3.53 7.05 -3.76
N MET A 37 3.42 7.00 -5.09
CA MET A 37 3.10 5.76 -5.81
C MET A 37 4.19 4.70 -5.64
N LEU A 38 5.46 5.09 -5.74
CA LEU A 38 6.60 4.21 -5.55
C LEU A 38 6.67 3.68 -4.12
N ALA A 39 6.41 4.53 -3.12
CA ALA A 39 6.37 4.14 -1.71
C ALA A 39 5.24 3.13 -1.45
N PHE A 40 4.03 3.37 -1.95
CA PHE A 40 2.91 2.43 -1.82
C PHE A 40 3.19 1.11 -2.56
N GLY A 41 3.68 1.16 -3.79
CA GLY A 41 4.03 -0.04 -4.55
C GLY A 41 5.10 -0.88 -3.85
N THR A 42 6.12 -0.22 -3.29
CA THR A 42 7.17 -0.87 -2.48
C THR A 42 6.56 -1.48 -1.22
N TRP A 43 5.73 -0.73 -0.49
CA TRP A 43 5.05 -1.21 0.71
C TRP A 43 4.24 -2.48 0.44
N PHE A 44 3.33 -2.46 -0.53
CA PHE A 44 2.56 -3.65 -0.91
C PHE A 44 3.46 -4.82 -1.34
N SER A 45 4.49 -4.56 -2.14
CA SER A 45 5.45 -5.58 -2.55
C SER A 45 6.16 -6.21 -1.36
N THR A 46 6.52 -5.43 -0.34
CA THR A 46 7.13 -5.97 0.89
C THR A 46 6.16 -6.77 1.74
N PHE A 47 4.87 -6.44 1.76
CA PHE A 47 3.83 -7.25 2.44
C PHE A 47 3.71 -8.62 1.79
N THR A 48 3.62 -8.65 0.47
CA THR A 48 3.55 -9.90 -0.32
C THR A 48 4.84 -10.71 -0.19
N ALA A 49 6.01 -10.07 -0.30
CA ALA A 49 7.32 -10.72 -0.23
C ALA A 49 7.65 -11.33 1.14
N GLN A 50 6.99 -10.87 2.21
CA GLN A 50 7.11 -11.46 3.54
C GLN A 50 6.25 -12.71 3.71
N GLY A 51 5.43 -13.08 2.71
CA GLY A 51 4.55 -14.23 2.79
C GLY A 51 3.55 -14.14 3.95
N LYS A 52 3.34 -12.93 4.49
CA LYS A 52 2.27 -12.71 5.47
C LYS A 52 0.99 -13.07 4.73
N ALA A 53 0.31 -14.11 5.22
CA ALA A 53 -0.94 -14.56 4.64
C ALA A 53 -1.83 -13.33 4.43
N THR A 54 -2.14 -13.01 3.17
CA THR A 54 -3.19 -12.05 2.88
C THR A 54 -4.39 -12.49 3.69
N PRO A 55 -4.88 -11.67 4.63
CA PRO A 55 -6.00 -12.07 5.46
C PRO A 55 -7.11 -12.53 4.52
N SER A 56 -7.74 -13.66 4.85
CA SER A 56 -8.80 -14.24 4.04
C SER A 56 -9.78 -13.13 3.63
N PRO A 57 -10.23 -13.07 2.37
CA PRO A 57 -11.23 -12.09 1.92
C PRO A 57 -12.46 -12.05 2.85
N LEU A 58 -12.76 -13.16 3.52
CA LEU A 58 -13.81 -13.26 4.53
C LEU A 58 -13.60 -12.31 5.71
N ILE A 59 -12.36 -12.08 6.15
CA ILE A 59 -12.04 -11.14 7.25
C ILE A 59 -12.37 -9.70 6.85
N LEU A 60 -12.15 -9.35 5.58
CA LEU A 60 -12.49 -8.02 5.08
C LEU A 60 -14.02 -7.83 5.06
N ILE A 61 -14.74 -8.86 4.64
CA ILE A 61 -16.22 -8.88 4.68
C ILE A 61 -16.70 -8.77 6.13
N GLU A 62 -16.16 -9.57 7.06
CA GLU A 62 -16.48 -9.49 8.49
C GLU A 62 -16.19 -8.12 9.10
N MET A 63 -15.09 -7.48 8.72
CA MET A 63 -14.71 -6.16 9.22
C MET A 63 -15.73 -5.09 8.82
N ILE A 64 -16.31 -5.21 7.64
CA ILE A 64 -17.39 -4.31 7.18
C ILE A 64 -18.73 -4.72 7.82
N TYR A 65 -18.99 -6.03 7.92
CA TYR A 65 -20.28 -6.54 8.37
C TYR A 65 -20.50 -6.35 9.88
N LYS A 66 -19.46 -6.48 10.72
CA LYS A 66 -19.55 -6.30 12.17
C LYS A 66 -20.08 -4.92 12.61
N PRO A 67 -19.54 -3.79 12.13
CA PRO A 67 -20.05 -2.48 12.51
C PRO A 67 -21.46 -2.25 11.98
N VAL A 68 -21.77 -2.71 10.77
CA VAL A 68 -23.12 -2.63 10.19
C VAL A 68 -24.10 -3.42 11.05
N ASN A 69 -23.78 -4.68 11.38
CA ASN A 69 -24.63 -5.52 12.22
C ASN A 69 -24.84 -4.91 13.61
N SER A 70 -23.78 -4.39 14.25
CA SER A 70 -23.89 -3.72 15.55
C SER A 70 -24.82 -2.51 15.51
N LEU A 71 -24.75 -1.70 14.45
CA LEU A 71 -25.66 -0.58 14.24
C LEU A 71 -27.10 -1.05 14.05
N PHE A 72 -27.33 -2.09 13.24
CA PHE A 72 -28.65 -2.67 13.04
C PHE A 72 -29.23 -3.27 14.34
N THR A 73 -28.46 -4.04 15.10
CA THR A 73 -28.89 -4.59 16.40
C THR A 73 -29.24 -3.47 17.39
N HIS A 74 -28.44 -2.41 17.45
CA HIS A 74 -28.71 -1.27 18.31
C HIS A 74 -29.94 -0.45 17.86
N LEU A 75 -30.19 -0.33 16.55
CA LEU A 75 -31.30 0.47 16.02
C LEU A 75 -32.64 -0.27 16.09
N PHE A 76 -32.63 -1.60 15.91
CA PHE A 76 -33.83 -2.42 15.83
C PHE A 76 -34.15 -3.21 17.11
N HIS A 77 -33.36 -3.09 18.19
CA HIS A 77 -33.58 -3.79 19.47
C HIS A 77 -33.86 -5.30 19.29
N LEU A 78 -33.13 -5.93 18.36
CA LEU A 78 -33.20 -7.38 18.07
C LEU A 78 -32.29 -8.18 19.01
#